data_AF-A0A291GLS7-F1
#
_entry.id   AF-A0A291GLS7-F1
#
_cell.length_a   1.000
_cell.length_b   1.000
_cell.length_c   1.000
_cell.angle_alpha   90.00
_cell.angle_beta   90.00
_cell.angle_gamma   90.00
#
_symmetry.space_group_name_H-M   'P 1'
#
loop_
_entity.id
_entity.type
_entity.pdbx_description
1 polymer ?
#
loop_
_entity_poly.entity_id
_entity_poly.type
_entity_poly.pdbx_seq_one_letter_code
_entity_poly.pdbx_strand_id
1 'polypeptide(L)'
;MTRHSAAAPSSLARATTLDLGEFVSASPSSFHAVQEAARRLRAAGFSPLPESAHWAAPDVAGSRYVIRDGSLIAWVAPEPADATTPWRIVGSHTDSPALKLKPNPELGRENLSQVGVEVYGGPLLNSWLDRELRLAGLLTLRDGRRALVSTPPVLRVPQLAVHLDRAVNKEGLQLDPQRHMQPILGIGDVDVRELLAAHAAPLDPTGHLLAEGVLTDPVDPDDIVGFDVLTVDAQAPALFGAHEEFLASARLDNLSSVHAEVQALITIADGGGDARPAAEGPAPIALLVANDHEEVGSATRSGAAGPFLEDVLVRMHAALGGDEASRRRAFASSLVLSADAGHAAHPNYPERHDPVTRPQLGGGPMLKINAQQRYATDAVGIAAFAAACERAGVPHQHFVSHNAMPCGSTIGPLTATRLGMTTIDVGLTLLSMHSAREMCATADPLLLQQACAAFLRG
;
A
#
# COMPACT_ATOMS: atom_id res chain seq x y z
N MET A 1 15.77 -21.84 27.53
CA MET A 1 14.99 -20.74 28.14
C MET A 1 15.95 -19.59 28.43
N THR A 2 15.43 -18.35 28.38
CA THR A 2 16.08 -17.03 28.52
C THR A 2 16.93 -16.53 27.35
N ARG A 3 16.30 -15.79 26.43
CA ARG A 3 16.50 -14.33 26.27
C ARG A 3 15.16 -13.67 25.88
N HIS A 4 14.41 -13.22 26.88
CA HIS A 4 13.42 -12.17 26.67
C HIS A 4 14.15 -10.83 26.60
N SER A 5 13.92 -10.10 25.51
CA SER A 5 14.03 -8.64 25.34
C SER A 5 14.81 -8.27 24.07
N ALA A 6 14.11 -7.66 23.11
CA ALA A 6 14.06 -6.21 23.17
C ALA A 6 12.62 -5.82 23.57
N ALA A 7 12.38 -5.63 24.87
CA ALA A 7 11.06 -5.22 25.34
C ALA A 7 10.70 -3.83 24.79
N ALA A 8 11.69 -2.97 24.57
CA ALA A 8 11.54 -1.67 23.93
C ALA A 8 12.16 -1.68 22.51
N PRO A 9 11.54 -1.02 21.53
CA PRO A 9 12.10 -0.84 20.20
C PRO A 9 13.36 0.04 20.24
N SER A 10 14.27 -0.15 19.27
CA SER A 10 15.40 0.77 19.11
C SER A 10 14.90 2.18 18.75
N SER A 11 15.71 3.20 19.02
CA SER A 11 15.37 4.59 18.67
C SER A 11 15.10 4.75 17.16
N LEU A 12 15.88 4.05 16.32
CA LEU A 12 15.69 4.04 14.88
C LEU A 12 14.38 3.36 14.48
N ALA A 13 14.09 2.18 15.03
CA ALA A 13 12.84 1.46 14.75
C ALA A 13 11.61 2.28 15.15
N ARG A 14 11.68 2.96 16.31
CA ARG A 14 10.67 3.89 16.77
C ARG A 14 10.48 5.07 15.82
N ALA A 15 11.58 5.70 15.38
CA ALA A 15 11.53 6.81 14.44
C ALA A 15 10.93 6.40 13.08
N THR A 16 11.38 5.28 12.52
CA THR A 16 10.83 4.72 11.26
C THR A 16 9.34 4.42 11.37
N THR A 17 8.90 3.86 12.50
CA THR A 17 7.48 3.53 12.71
C THR A 17 6.61 4.76 12.91
N LEU A 18 7.13 5.82 13.55
CA LEU A 18 6.42 7.10 13.63
C LEU A 18 6.31 7.76 12.25
N ASP A 19 7.37 7.71 11.44
CA ASP A 19 7.35 8.19 10.06
C ASP A 19 6.36 7.40 9.17
N LEU A 20 6.22 6.09 9.38
CA LEU A 20 5.14 5.29 8.79
C LEU A 20 3.76 5.83 9.21
N GLY A 21 3.58 6.18 10.49
CA GLY A 21 2.35 6.79 10.98
C GLY A 21 2.05 8.15 10.29
N GLU A 22 3.07 8.97 10.07
CA GLU A 22 2.94 10.21 9.30
C GLU A 22 2.58 9.95 7.84
N PHE A 23 3.22 8.96 7.20
CA PHE A 23 2.90 8.54 5.83
C PHE A 23 1.43 8.09 5.70
N VAL A 24 0.95 7.23 6.61
CA VAL A 24 -0.45 6.76 6.61
C VAL A 24 -1.43 7.92 6.82
N SER A 25 -1.10 8.86 7.72
CA SER A 25 -1.94 10.01 8.03
C SER A 25 -2.08 10.96 6.83
N ALA A 26 -1.01 11.14 6.06
CA ALA A 26 -0.99 11.89 4.81
C ALA A 26 -1.63 11.16 3.62
N SER A 27 -1.95 9.87 3.78
CA SER A 27 -2.40 8.99 2.70
C SER A 27 -3.84 8.47 2.89
N PRO A 28 -4.87 9.34 3.04
CA PRO A 28 -6.25 8.91 3.30
C PRO A 28 -6.93 8.14 2.16
N SER A 29 -6.32 8.00 0.98
CA SER A 29 -6.77 7.07 -0.07
C SER A 29 -5.58 6.67 -0.94
N SER A 30 -5.74 5.71 -1.86
CA SER A 30 -4.68 5.34 -2.82
C SER A 30 -4.17 6.55 -3.60
N PHE A 31 -5.07 7.45 -4.02
CA PHE A 31 -4.71 8.70 -4.68
C PHE A 31 -3.85 9.62 -3.80
N HIS A 32 -4.08 9.68 -2.49
CA HIS A 32 -3.21 10.45 -1.59
C HIS A 32 -1.89 9.74 -1.31
N ALA A 33 -1.91 8.41 -1.21
CA ALA A 33 -0.71 7.61 -1.00
C ALA A 33 0.34 7.83 -2.09
N VAL A 34 -0.09 7.87 -3.36
CA VAL A 34 0.83 8.15 -4.48
C VAL A 34 1.34 9.58 -4.50
N GLN A 35 0.54 10.56 -4.06
CA GLN A 35 1.00 11.94 -3.95
C GLN A 35 2.02 12.11 -2.82
N GLU A 36 1.78 11.46 -1.67
CA GLU A 36 2.73 11.50 -0.55
C GLU A 36 4.03 10.78 -0.91
N ALA A 37 3.96 9.62 -1.56
CA ALA A 37 5.13 8.94 -2.11
C ALA A 37 5.90 9.83 -3.09
N ALA A 38 5.21 10.46 -4.05
CA ALA A 38 5.82 11.38 -5.01
C ALA A 38 6.41 12.64 -4.35
N ARG A 39 5.80 13.17 -3.29
CA ARG A 39 6.34 14.28 -2.51
C ARG A 39 7.67 13.90 -1.87
N ARG A 40 7.73 12.72 -1.23
CA ARG A 40 8.96 12.19 -0.61
C ARG A 40 10.05 11.90 -1.65
N LEU A 41 9.70 11.27 -2.76
CA LEU A 41 10.62 11.00 -3.87
C LEU A 41 11.19 12.30 -4.47
N ARG A 42 10.35 13.32 -4.70
CA ARG A 42 10.82 14.64 -5.16
C ARG A 42 11.77 15.31 -4.17
N ALA A 43 11.49 15.21 -2.87
CA ALA A 43 12.39 15.72 -1.84
C ALA A 43 13.76 15.03 -1.85
N ALA A 44 13.81 13.76 -2.31
CA ALA A 44 15.03 12.99 -2.55
C ALA A 44 15.62 13.16 -3.98
N GLY A 45 15.16 14.14 -4.75
CA GLY A 45 15.72 14.46 -6.07
C GLY A 45 15.17 13.65 -7.25
N PHE A 46 14.12 12.84 -7.05
CA PHE A 46 13.45 12.16 -8.17
C PHE A 46 12.66 13.16 -8.99
N SER A 47 12.65 12.98 -10.32
CA SER A 47 11.88 13.81 -11.24
C SER A 47 10.70 13.04 -11.87
N PRO A 48 9.51 13.65 -12.02
CA PRO A 48 8.39 13.01 -12.71
C PRO A 48 8.73 12.83 -14.19
N LEU A 49 8.29 11.70 -14.75
CA LEU A 49 8.34 11.43 -16.19
C LEU A 49 6.90 11.23 -16.70
N PRO A 50 6.34 12.16 -17.48
CA PRO A 50 4.97 12.02 -17.97
C PRO A 50 4.79 10.76 -18.82
N GLU A 51 3.75 10.00 -18.54
CA GLU A 51 3.45 8.79 -19.30
C GLU A 51 3.16 9.10 -20.78
N SER A 52 2.60 10.26 -21.09
CA SER A 52 2.31 10.70 -22.46
C SER A 52 3.53 11.22 -23.24
N ALA A 53 4.67 11.43 -22.58
CA ALA A 53 5.88 11.94 -23.23
C ALA A 53 6.61 10.84 -24.02
N HIS A 54 7.36 11.24 -25.05
CA HIS A 54 8.35 10.36 -25.67
C HIS A 54 9.50 10.11 -24.68
N TRP A 55 10.01 8.88 -24.60
CA TRP A 55 11.11 8.51 -23.68
C TRP A 55 12.35 8.11 -24.48
N ALA A 56 13.47 8.81 -24.26
CA ALA A 56 14.81 8.44 -24.74
C ALA A 56 15.71 8.03 -23.57
N ALA A 57 16.90 7.48 -23.88
CA ALA A 57 17.84 7.01 -22.84
C ALA A 57 18.13 8.02 -21.71
N PRO A 58 18.35 9.34 -21.98
CA PRO A 58 18.57 10.31 -20.91
C PRO A 58 17.34 10.56 -20.02
N ASP A 59 16.14 10.34 -20.55
CA ASP A 59 14.88 10.59 -19.83
C ASP A 59 14.62 9.52 -18.78
N VAL A 60 15.03 8.28 -19.06
CA VAL A 60 14.84 7.11 -18.19
C VAL A 60 16.04 6.83 -17.26
N ALA A 61 17.14 7.58 -17.42
CA ALA A 61 18.33 7.48 -16.57
C ALA A 61 18.13 8.14 -15.19
N GLY A 62 18.88 7.67 -14.19
CA GLY A 62 18.85 8.20 -12.83
C GLY A 62 17.51 7.95 -12.13
N SER A 63 17.13 8.89 -11.26
CA SER A 63 15.96 8.80 -10.39
C SER A 63 14.71 9.41 -11.03
N ARG A 64 13.69 8.61 -11.29
CA ARG A 64 12.44 9.01 -11.98
C ARG A 64 11.21 8.34 -11.37
N TYR A 65 10.04 8.91 -11.64
CA TYR A 65 8.75 8.26 -11.30
C TYR A 65 7.61 8.64 -12.25
N VAL A 66 6.59 7.79 -12.31
CA VAL A 66 5.34 7.98 -13.07
C VAL A 66 4.16 7.67 -12.16
N ILE A 67 3.10 8.47 -12.25
CA ILE A 67 1.82 8.22 -11.57
C ILE A 67 0.75 7.88 -12.60
N ARG A 68 -0.03 6.85 -12.30
CA ARG A 68 -1.25 6.49 -13.04
C ARG A 68 -2.37 6.23 -12.02
N ASP A 69 -3.32 7.16 -11.94
CA ASP A 69 -4.45 7.10 -11.01
C ASP A 69 -3.96 6.93 -9.54
N GLY A 70 -4.41 5.89 -8.84
CA GLY A 70 -3.94 5.54 -7.49
C GLY A 70 -2.63 4.76 -7.46
N SER A 71 -1.87 4.66 -8.56
CA SER A 71 -0.62 3.89 -8.62
C SER A 71 0.61 4.70 -9.00
N LEU A 72 1.77 4.24 -8.54
CA LEU A 72 3.06 4.89 -8.78
C LEU A 72 4.14 3.86 -9.12
N ILE A 73 4.95 4.17 -10.13
CA ILE A 73 6.19 3.44 -10.43
C ILE A 73 7.34 4.42 -10.31
N ALA A 74 8.38 4.07 -9.55
CA ALA A 74 9.60 4.86 -9.41
C ALA A 74 10.82 3.97 -9.61
N TRP A 75 11.92 4.53 -10.10
CA TRP A 75 13.14 3.77 -10.30
C TRP A 75 14.39 4.62 -10.13
N VAL A 76 15.51 3.92 -9.91
CA VAL A 76 16.87 4.42 -10.00
C VAL A 76 17.59 3.57 -11.04
N ALA A 77 17.89 4.17 -12.20
CA ALA A 77 18.69 3.54 -13.24
C ALA A 77 20.17 3.94 -13.08
N PRO A 78 21.10 3.00 -12.85
CA PRO A 78 22.51 3.30 -12.71
C PRO A 78 23.13 3.76 -14.03
N GLU A 79 24.29 4.41 -13.97
CA GLU A 79 25.06 4.79 -15.16
C GLU A 79 26.38 3.98 -15.25
N PRO A 80 26.64 3.25 -16.35
CA PRO A 80 25.77 3.05 -17.52
C PRO A 80 24.79 1.88 -17.32
N ALA A 81 23.48 2.14 -17.51
CA ALA A 81 22.46 1.11 -17.73
C ALA A 81 22.16 0.97 -19.23
N ASP A 82 21.87 -0.25 -19.66
CA ASP A 82 21.53 -0.60 -21.04
C ASP A 82 20.44 -1.68 -21.11
N ALA A 83 20.07 -2.09 -22.32
CA ALA A 83 19.07 -3.13 -22.59
C ALA A 83 19.39 -4.52 -22.00
N THR A 84 20.57 -4.74 -21.41
CA THR A 84 20.96 -5.98 -20.75
C THR A 84 20.94 -5.89 -19.23
N THR A 85 20.74 -4.69 -18.69
CA THR A 85 20.72 -4.43 -17.25
C THR A 85 19.45 -5.04 -16.63
N PRO A 86 19.57 -5.93 -15.64
CA PRO A 86 18.41 -6.55 -15.01
C PRO A 86 17.68 -5.59 -14.09
N TRP A 87 16.40 -5.86 -13.83
CA TRP A 87 15.61 -5.17 -12.81
C TRP A 87 15.64 -5.91 -11.47
N ARG A 88 15.63 -5.12 -10.39
CA ARG A 88 15.19 -5.54 -9.06
C ARG A 88 13.96 -4.72 -8.72
N ILE A 89 12.81 -5.37 -8.67
CA ILE A 89 11.52 -4.73 -8.50
C ILE A 89 11.00 -5.04 -7.11
N VAL A 90 10.69 -4.03 -6.31
CA VAL A 90 9.82 -4.18 -5.14
C VAL A 90 8.42 -3.73 -5.53
N GLY A 91 7.39 -4.47 -5.12
CA GLY A 91 6.02 -4.18 -5.48
C GLY A 91 5.06 -4.37 -4.33
N SER A 92 4.14 -3.42 -4.17
CA SER A 92 3.12 -3.39 -3.12
C SER A 92 1.81 -2.84 -3.67
N HIS A 93 0.87 -2.49 -2.78
CA HIS A 93 -0.41 -1.87 -3.13
C HIS A 93 -0.77 -0.72 -2.19
N THR A 94 -1.56 0.21 -2.70
CA THR A 94 -1.87 1.52 -2.10
C THR A 94 -3.30 1.62 -1.58
N ASP A 95 -4.16 0.70 -1.99
CA ASP A 95 -5.53 0.61 -1.53
C ASP A 95 -5.63 -0.19 -0.22
N SER A 96 -6.79 -0.07 0.42
CA SER A 96 -7.14 -0.85 1.60
C SER A 96 -8.66 -1.02 1.63
N PRO A 97 -9.18 -2.03 2.33
CA PRO A 97 -10.61 -2.23 2.46
C PRO A 97 -11.28 -1.04 3.13
N ALA A 98 -12.46 -0.64 2.66
CA ALA A 98 -13.17 0.54 3.14
C ALA A 98 -14.67 0.49 2.79
N LEU A 99 -15.40 1.52 3.22
CA LEU A 99 -16.73 1.82 2.70
C LEU A 99 -16.59 2.92 1.63
N LYS A 100 -17.01 2.63 0.39
CA LYS A 100 -16.90 3.55 -0.74
C LYS A 100 -18.22 4.30 -0.96
N LEU A 101 -18.17 5.59 -1.24
CA LEU A 101 -19.36 6.38 -1.57
C LEU A 101 -20.04 5.85 -2.84
N LYS A 102 -21.36 5.71 -2.79
CA LYS A 102 -22.18 5.41 -3.98
C LYS A 102 -22.38 6.67 -4.83
N PRO A 103 -22.63 6.55 -6.14
CA PRO A 103 -22.80 7.70 -7.04
C PRO A 103 -23.92 8.68 -6.63
N ASN A 104 -24.99 8.16 -6.04
CA ASN A 104 -26.05 8.93 -5.39
C ASN A 104 -25.97 8.65 -3.88
N PRO A 105 -25.15 9.40 -3.15
CA PRO A 105 -24.77 9.07 -1.79
C PRO A 105 -25.76 9.58 -0.74
N GLU A 106 -26.83 10.27 -1.12
CA GLU A 106 -27.75 10.86 -0.14
C GLU A 106 -28.79 9.85 0.33
N LEU A 107 -28.86 9.67 1.65
CA LEU A 107 -29.83 8.85 2.36
C LEU A 107 -30.27 9.60 3.64
N GLY A 108 -31.38 9.21 4.25
CA GLY A 108 -31.75 9.74 5.55
C GLY A 108 -32.94 9.03 6.18
N ARG A 109 -32.96 8.98 7.52
CA ARG A 109 -34.04 8.44 8.36
C ARG A 109 -34.04 9.14 9.71
N GLU A 110 -35.19 9.23 10.38
CA GLU A 110 -35.30 9.76 11.74
C GLU A 110 -34.66 11.15 11.93
N ASN A 111 -34.77 12.04 10.93
CA ASN A 111 -34.13 13.37 10.92
C ASN A 111 -32.59 13.34 11.00
N LEU A 112 -31.98 12.24 10.54
CA LEU A 112 -30.53 12.10 10.39
C LEU A 112 -30.20 11.90 8.91
N SER A 113 -29.29 12.72 8.38
CA SER A 113 -28.68 12.46 7.08
C SER A 113 -27.67 11.33 7.21
N GLN A 114 -27.69 10.46 6.22
CA GLN A 114 -26.79 9.33 6.07
C GLN A 114 -26.11 9.38 4.71
N VAL A 115 -24.99 8.70 4.61
CA VAL A 115 -24.27 8.55 3.36
C VAL A 115 -24.39 7.12 2.84
N GLY A 116 -24.82 7.01 1.59
CA GLY A 116 -24.90 5.80 0.81
C GLY A 116 -23.51 5.26 0.49
N VAL A 117 -23.18 4.10 1.06
CA VAL A 117 -21.91 3.42 0.82
C VAL A 117 -22.07 1.99 0.31
N GLU A 118 -21.06 1.53 -0.41
CA GLU A 118 -20.81 0.13 -0.76
C GLU A 118 -19.52 -0.37 -0.10
N VAL A 119 -19.37 -1.69 -0.01
CA VAL A 119 -18.17 -2.31 0.57
C VAL A 119 -17.09 -2.44 -0.50
N TYR A 120 -15.91 -1.91 -0.22
CA TYR A 120 -14.71 -2.04 -1.04
C TYR A 120 -13.72 -2.98 -0.34
N GLY A 121 -13.22 -3.98 -1.05
CA GLY A 121 -12.35 -5.02 -0.50
C GLY A 121 -13.05 -5.96 0.49
N GLY A 122 -12.27 -6.59 1.36
CA GLY A 122 -12.76 -7.51 2.40
C GLY A 122 -12.65 -6.96 3.84
N PRO A 123 -13.30 -5.83 4.20
CA PRO A 123 -13.11 -5.23 5.52
C PRO A 123 -13.75 -6.06 6.63
N LEU A 124 -13.15 -6.00 7.83
CA LEU A 124 -13.81 -6.46 9.06
C LEU A 124 -14.87 -5.44 9.47
N LEU A 125 -16.11 -5.59 8.98
CA LEU A 125 -17.19 -4.59 9.13
C LEU A 125 -17.41 -4.11 10.57
N ASN A 126 -17.29 -4.99 11.56
CA ASN A 126 -17.45 -4.64 12.97
C ASN A 126 -16.41 -3.62 13.46
N SER A 127 -15.21 -3.58 12.85
CA SER A 127 -14.15 -2.64 13.23
C SER A 127 -14.45 -1.20 12.82
N TRP A 128 -15.37 -1.00 11.87
CA TRP A 128 -15.82 0.31 11.36
C TRP A 128 -16.95 0.92 12.19
N LEU A 129 -17.56 0.13 13.09
CA LEU A 129 -18.57 0.64 14.00
C LEU A 129 -17.94 1.57 15.03
N ASP A 130 -18.71 2.57 15.41
CA ASP A 130 -18.41 3.45 16.54
C ASP A 130 -17.07 4.20 16.43
N ARG A 131 -16.62 4.46 15.21
CA ARG A 131 -15.48 5.32 14.87
C ARG A 131 -15.94 6.59 14.17
N GLU A 132 -15.24 7.69 14.43
CA GLU A 132 -15.28 8.87 13.60
C GLU A 132 -14.54 8.56 12.29
N LEU A 133 -15.22 8.75 11.17
CA LEU A 133 -14.70 8.49 9.84
C LEU A 133 -14.59 9.78 9.03
N ARG A 134 -13.58 9.85 8.18
CA ARG A 134 -13.32 10.90 7.20
C ARG A 134 -13.71 10.40 5.81
N LEU A 135 -13.93 11.32 4.88
CA LEU A 135 -14.04 11.02 3.45
C LEU A 135 -12.77 11.46 2.74
N ALA A 136 -12.20 10.58 1.93
CA ALA A 136 -11.06 10.93 1.09
C ALA A 136 -11.04 10.19 -0.24
N GLY A 137 -10.55 10.86 -1.29
CA GLY A 137 -10.56 10.28 -2.62
C GLY A 137 -10.28 11.26 -3.74
N LEU A 138 -10.77 10.93 -4.92
CA LEU A 138 -10.64 11.71 -6.15
C LEU A 138 -12.01 12.24 -6.59
N LEU A 139 -12.05 13.50 -7.01
CA LEU A 139 -13.16 14.15 -7.68
C LEU A 139 -12.77 14.41 -9.14
N THR A 140 -13.72 14.19 -10.06
CA THR A 140 -13.61 14.58 -11.48
C THR A 140 -14.63 15.67 -11.76
N LEU A 141 -14.16 16.78 -12.31
CA LEU A 141 -14.99 17.94 -12.65
C LEU A 141 -15.47 17.88 -14.09
N ARG A 142 -16.51 18.64 -14.41
CA ARG A 142 -17.16 18.69 -15.73
C ARG A 142 -16.21 19.06 -16.87
N ASP A 143 -15.21 19.87 -16.59
CA ASP A 143 -14.17 20.29 -17.55
C ASP A 143 -13.01 19.31 -17.68
N GLY A 144 -13.06 18.17 -16.97
CA GLY A 144 -12.03 17.13 -16.97
C GLY A 144 -10.89 17.36 -15.97
N ARG A 145 -10.87 18.49 -15.25
CA ARG A 145 -9.94 18.67 -14.12
C ARG A 145 -10.25 17.67 -13.01
N ARG A 146 -9.23 17.39 -12.21
CA ARG A 146 -9.32 16.48 -11.07
C ARG A 146 -8.93 17.20 -9.79
N ALA A 147 -9.54 16.82 -8.68
CA ALA A 147 -9.18 17.30 -7.36
C ALA A 147 -9.15 16.14 -6.37
N LEU A 148 -8.21 16.14 -5.43
CA LEU A 148 -8.29 15.26 -4.28
C LEU A 148 -9.24 15.86 -3.24
N VAL A 149 -9.90 15.03 -2.46
CA VAL A 149 -10.74 15.47 -1.34
C VAL A 149 -10.30 14.78 -0.08
N SER A 150 -10.27 15.51 1.04
CA SER A 150 -9.99 14.97 2.37
C SER A 150 -10.70 15.79 3.44
N THR A 151 -11.82 15.28 3.95
CA THR A 151 -12.63 15.99 4.94
C THR A 151 -12.07 15.84 6.36
N PRO A 152 -12.48 16.65 7.34
CA PRO A 152 -12.41 16.31 8.76
C PRO A 152 -13.21 15.02 9.08
N PRO A 153 -13.20 14.57 10.35
CA PRO A 153 -14.07 13.49 10.81
C PRO A 153 -15.53 13.96 10.78
N VAL A 154 -16.32 13.40 9.86
CA VAL A 154 -17.68 13.86 9.56
C VAL A 154 -18.70 12.72 9.55
N LEU A 155 -18.25 11.46 9.61
CA LEU A 155 -19.13 10.29 9.54
C LEU A 155 -18.98 9.41 10.77
N ARG A 156 -20.04 8.65 11.09
CA ARG A 156 -20.00 7.56 12.08
C ARG A 156 -21.00 6.46 11.74
N VAL A 157 -20.60 5.19 11.87
CA VAL A 157 -21.53 4.05 11.80
C VAL A 157 -21.85 3.61 13.23
N PRO A 158 -22.99 3.99 13.82
CA PRO A 158 -23.29 3.63 15.21
C PRO A 158 -23.73 2.17 15.34
N GLN A 159 -23.20 1.46 16.34
CA GLN A 159 -23.71 0.13 16.68
C GLN A 159 -25.08 0.23 17.38
N LEU A 160 -25.99 -0.71 17.08
CA LEU A 160 -27.25 -0.82 17.82
C LEU A 160 -27.00 -1.15 19.29
N ALA A 161 -27.66 -0.43 20.19
CA ALA A 161 -27.51 -0.64 21.63
C ALA A 161 -27.92 -2.06 22.05
N VAL A 162 -27.13 -2.69 22.92
CA VAL A 162 -27.35 -4.06 23.45
C VAL A 162 -28.72 -4.25 24.12
N HIS A 163 -29.36 -3.19 24.60
CA HIS A 163 -30.69 -3.25 25.19
C HIS A 163 -31.78 -3.58 24.15
N LEU A 164 -31.53 -3.20 22.89
CA LEU A 164 -32.38 -3.45 21.72
C LEU A 164 -31.93 -4.68 20.93
N ASP A 165 -30.70 -5.15 21.14
CA ASP A 165 -30.18 -6.44 20.66
C ASP A 165 -29.60 -7.25 21.82
N ARG A 166 -30.48 -7.91 22.57
CA ARG A 166 -30.10 -8.68 23.76
C ARG A 166 -29.34 -9.97 23.44
N ALA A 167 -29.34 -10.41 22.18
CA ALA A 167 -28.74 -11.65 21.73
C ALA A 167 -27.29 -11.47 21.21
N VAL A 168 -26.89 -10.26 20.84
CA VAL A 168 -25.59 -9.93 20.19
C VAL A 168 -24.36 -10.61 20.82
N ASN A 169 -24.25 -10.65 22.14
CA ASN A 169 -23.07 -11.23 22.82
C ASN A 169 -23.11 -12.76 22.90
N LYS A 170 -24.28 -13.38 22.68
CA LYS A 170 -24.46 -14.83 22.71
C LYS A 170 -24.46 -15.44 21.30
N GLU A 171 -25.08 -14.74 20.35
CA GLU A 171 -25.28 -15.20 18.97
C GLU A 171 -24.28 -14.56 17.99
N GLY A 172 -23.55 -13.53 18.43
CA GLY A 172 -22.61 -12.78 17.62
C GLY A 172 -23.25 -11.57 16.93
N LEU A 173 -22.43 -10.58 16.61
CA LEU A 173 -22.84 -9.39 15.87
C LEU A 173 -23.00 -9.73 14.38
N GLN A 174 -24.23 -9.62 13.88
CA GLN A 174 -24.56 -9.84 12.46
C GLN A 174 -24.86 -8.49 11.78
N LEU A 175 -23.98 -8.07 10.88
CA LEU A 175 -24.12 -6.81 10.14
C LEU A 175 -24.58 -7.10 8.72
N ASP A 176 -25.73 -6.54 8.34
CA ASP A 176 -26.16 -6.46 6.95
C ASP A 176 -25.36 -5.32 6.27
N PRO A 177 -24.50 -5.60 5.28
CA PRO A 177 -23.65 -4.57 4.67
C PRO A 177 -24.45 -3.43 4.01
N GLN A 178 -25.65 -3.72 3.51
CA GLN A 178 -26.50 -2.72 2.85
C GLN A 178 -27.29 -1.88 3.87
N ARG A 179 -27.72 -2.48 4.98
CA ARG A 179 -28.61 -1.80 5.94
C ARG A 179 -27.89 -1.18 7.12
N HIS A 180 -26.88 -1.86 7.67
CA HIS A 180 -26.28 -1.51 8.96
C HIS A 180 -24.98 -0.71 8.83
N MET A 181 -24.42 -0.59 7.62
CA MET A 181 -23.14 0.07 7.38
C MET A 181 -23.25 1.46 6.73
N GLN A 182 -24.45 2.06 6.70
CA GLN A 182 -24.67 3.40 6.14
C GLN A 182 -24.34 4.47 7.19
N PRO A 183 -23.23 5.23 7.08
CA PRO A 183 -22.82 6.15 8.13
C PRO A 183 -23.77 7.33 8.27
N ILE A 184 -23.93 7.83 9.49
CA ILE A 184 -24.58 9.12 9.76
C ILE A 184 -23.60 10.23 9.42
N LEU A 185 -24.09 11.28 8.75
CA LEU A 185 -23.36 12.50 8.43
C LEU A 185 -23.78 13.67 9.32
N GLY A 186 -25.07 13.83 9.59
CA GLY A 186 -25.57 14.96 10.36
C GLY A 186 -27.05 14.87 10.74
N ILE A 187 -27.56 15.97 11.28
CA ILE A 187 -28.97 16.14 11.64
C ILE A 187 -29.64 16.97 10.55
N GLY A 188 -30.82 16.53 10.09
CA GLY A 188 -31.51 17.14 8.94
C GLY A 188 -30.78 16.87 7.63
N ASP A 189 -31.07 17.68 6.62
CA ASP A 189 -30.49 17.54 5.29
C ASP A 189 -29.07 18.13 5.25
N VAL A 190 -28.13 17.34 4.73
CA VAL A 190 -26.73 17.76 4.49
C VAL A 190 -26.36 17.34 3.08
N ASP A 191 -25.93 18.29 2.26
CA ASP A 191 -25.50 18.03 0.89
C ASP A 191 -24.07 17.45 0.89
N VAL A 192 -23.94 16.25 0.34
CA VAL A 192 -22.65 15.54 0.28
C VAL A 192 -21.70 16.21 -0.71
N ARG A 193 -22.21 16.76 -1.82
CA ARG A 193 -21.39 17.41 -2.86
C ARG A 193 -20.82 18.73 -2.35
N GLU A 194 -21.62 19.52 -1.63
CA GLU A 194 -21.14 20.74 -0.97
C GLU A 194 -19.99 20.43 0.00
N LEU A 195 -20.13 19.37 0.81
CA LEU A 195 -19.09 18.92 1.73
C LEU A 195 -17.80 18.52 1.00
N LEU A 196 -17.91 17.76 -0.10
CA LEU A 196 -16.76 17.31 -0.89
C LEU A 196 -16.06 18.50 -1.57
N ALA A 197 -16.82 19.40 -2.18
CA ALA A 197 -16.32 20.61 -2.83
C ALA A 197 -15.56 21.51 -1.85
N ALA A 198 -16.08 21.69 -0.63
CA ALA A 198 -15.46 22.52 0.40
C ALA A 198 -14.08 22.00 0.88
N HIS A 199 -13.77 20.72 0.64
CA HIS A 199 -12.52 20.07 1.05
C HIS A 199 -11.69 19.56 -0.14
N ALA A 200 -11.98 20.06 -1.33
CA ALA A 200 -11.29 19.67 -2.55
C ALA A 200 -9.97 20.45 -2.72
N ALA A 201 -8.93 19.75 -3.14
CA ALA A 201 -7.60 20.24 -3.47
C ALA A 201 -7.29 19.90 -4.94
N PRO A 202 -7.31 20.88 -5.86
CA PRO A 202 -7.09 20.63 -7.29
C PRO A 202 -5.71 20.02 -7.60
N LEU A 203 -5.71 19.10 -8.58
CA LEU A 203 -4.51 18.53 -9.17
C LEU A 203 -4.12 19.30 -10.43
N ASP A 204 -2.82 19.32 -10.74
CA ASP A 204 -2.33 19.83 -12.00
C ASP A 204 -2.72 18.90 -13.18
N PRO A 205 -2.56 19.33 -14.45
CA PRO A 205 -2.88 18.50 -15.62
C PRO A 205 -2.09 17.19 -15.71
N THR A 206 -0.95 17.08 -15.02
CA THR A 206 -0.13 15.87 -14.94
C THR A 206 -0.55 14.95 -13.79
N GLY A 207 -1.53 15.35 -12.99
CA GLY A 207 -2.06 14.58 -11.87
C GLY A 207 -1.28 14.73 -10.58
N HIS A 208 -0.50 15.80 -10.40
CA HIS A 208 0.20 16.07 -9.14
C HIS A 208 -0.52 17.13 -8.32
N LEU A 209 -0.44 17.00 -6.98
CA LEU A 209 -0.84 18.08 -6.09
C LEU A 209 0.02 19.31 -6.37
N LEU A 210 -0.67 20.44 -6.48
CA LEU A 210 -0.04 21.75 -6.60
C LEU A 210 0.76 22.04 -5.31
N ALA A 211 1.84 22.81 -5.46
CA ALA A 211 2.64 23.22 -4.30
C ALA A 211 1.79 24.04 -3.32
N GLU A 212 2.11 23.95 -2.03
CA GLU A 212 1.46 24.77 -1.01
C GLU A 212 1.54 26.26 -1.35
N GLY A 213 0.42 26.98 -1.14
CA GLY A 213 0.33 28.42 -1.41
C GLY A 213 -0.04 28.78 -2.86
N VAL A 214 -0.18 27.81 -3.77
CA VAL A 214 -0.77 28.05 -5.09
C VAL A 214 -2.27 28.30 -4.92
N LEU A 215 -2.72 29.51 -5.27
CA LEU A 215 -4.15 29.83 -5.30
C LEU A 215 -4.83 29.02 -6.39
N THR A 216 -5.94 28.37 -6.04
CA THR A 216 -6.80 27.65 -6.98
C THR A 216 -8.22 28.15 -6.82
N ASP A 217 -8.98 28.10 -7.91
CA ASP A 217 -10.41 28.38 -7.85
C ASP A 217 -11.10 27.30 -6.99
N PRO A 218 -12.01 27.68 -6.09
CA PRO A 218 -12.82 26.73 -5.36
C PRO A 218 -13.55 25.78 -6.31
N VAL A 219 -13.72 24.53 -5.89
CA VAL A 219 -14.55 23.58 -6.63
C VAL A 219 -16.01 23.96 -6.43
N ASP A 220 -16.75 24.14 -7.52
CA ASP A 220 -18.21 24.26 -7.50
C ASP A 220 -18.83 22.86 -7.30
N PRO A 221 -19.71 22.65 -6.29
CA PRO A 221 -20.40 21.38 -6.10
C PRO A 221 -21.11 20.85 -7.37
N ASP A 222 -21.66 21.75 -8.20
CA ASP A 222 -22.39 21.40 -9.44
C ASP A 222 -21.47 20.96 -10.59
N ASP A 223 -20.17 21.23 -10.47
CA ASP A 223 -19.15 20.79 -11.42
C ASP A 223 -18.65 19.37 -11.12
N ILE A 224 -18.93 18.80 -9.94
CA ILE A 224 -18.52 17.42 -9.61
C ILE A 224 -19.38 16.44 -10.41
N VAL A 225 -18.79 15.80 -11.43
CA VAL A 225 -19.50 14.84 -12.29
C VAL A 225 -19.21 13.38 -11.96
N GLY A 226 -18.12 13.11 -11.24
CA GLY A 226 -17.76 11.76 -10.78
C GLY A 226 -16.79 11.80 -9.61
N PHE A 227 -16.79 10.75 -8.81
CA PHE A 227 -15.90 10.64 -7.66
C PHE A 227 -15.59 9.18 -7.31
N ASP A 228 -14.38 8.97 -6.79
CA ASP A 228 -13.93 7.74 -6.16
C ASP A 228 -13.48 8.09 -4.74
N VAL A 229 -14.43 8.06 -3.81
CA VAL A 229 -14.25 8.53 -2.41
C VAL A 229 -14.55 7.40 -1.45
N LEU A 230 -13.63 7.19 -0.52
CA LEU A 230 -13.66 6.12 0.48
C LEU A 230 -13.73 6.72 1.89
N THR A 231 -14.27 5.95 2.82
CA THR A 231 -14.21 6.24 4.24
C THR A 231 -12.86 5.83 4.83
N VAL A 232 -12.41 6.56 5.84
CA VAL A 232 -11.16 6.27 6.57
C VAL A 232 -11.36 6.53 8.06
N ASP A 233 -10.77 5.71 8.93
CA ASP A 233 -10.69 6.04 10.37
C ASP A 233 -9.99 7.38 10.59
N ALA A 234 -10.62 8.27 11.35
CA ALA A 234 -10.05 9.56 11.72
C ALA A 234 -8.96 9.44 12.79
N GLN A 235 -8.94 8.35 13.54
CA GLN A 235 -8.02 8.18 14.65
C GLN A 235 -6.57 8.06 14.18
N ALA A 236 -5.73 9.01 14.57
CA ALA A 236 -4.31 9.04 14.21
C ALA A 236 -3.59 7.73 14.60
N PRO A 237 -2.56 7.31 13.82
CA PRO A 237 -1.68 6.21 14.20
C PRO A 237 -1.02 6.50 15.55
N ALA A 238 -0.85 5.47 16.39
CA ALA A 238 -0.27 5.64 17.71
C ALA A 238 0.55 4.42 18.12
N LEU A 239 1.70 4.67 18.75
CA LEU A 239 2.45 3.65 19.45
C LEU A 239 1.73 3.26 20.74
N PHE A 240 1.80 1.98 21.10
CA PHE A 240 1.25 1.43 22.33
C PHE A 240 2.01 0.18 22.76
N GLY A 241 1.61 -0.39 23.90
CA GLY A 241 2.35 -1.48 24.55
C GLY A 241 3.04 -0.98 25.81
N ALA A 242 3.57 -1.90 26.63
CA ALA A 242 4.21 -1.54 27.89
C ALA A 242 5.48 -0.69 27.69
N HIS A 243 6.07 -0.78 26.49
CA HIS A 243 7.31 -0.14 26.08
C HIS A 243 7.23 0.44 24.66
N GLU A 244 6.02 0.78 24.18
CA GLU A 244 5.79 1.25 22.81
C GLU A 244 6.21 0.23 21.72
N GLU A 245 6.15 -1.07 22.02
CA GLU A 245 6.54 -2.16 21.11
C GLU A 245 5.56 -2.39 19.93
N PHE A 246 4.40 -1.72 19.91
CA PHE A 246 3.40 -1.86 18.86
C PHE A 246 2.99 -0.52 18.25
N LEU A 247 2.62 -0.54 16.96
CA LEU A 247 1.90 0.54 16.29
C LEU A 247 0.47 0.07 15.99
N ALA A 248 -0.52 0.90 16.29
CA ALA A 248 -1.89 0.75 15.81
C ALA A 248 -2.23 1.84 14.79
N SER A 249 -2.75 1.45 13.63
CA SER A 249 -3.01 2.36 12.52
C SER A 249 -4.07 1.80 11.58
N ALA A 250 -4.80 2.66 10.87
CA ALA A 250 -5.52 2.24 9.68
C ALA A 250 -4.50 1.89 8.56
N ARG A 251 -4.89 1.03 7.61
CA ARG A 251 -4.19 0.82 6.33
C ARG A 251 -2.71 0.43 6.45
N LEU A 252 -2.32 -0.28 7.49
CA LEU A 252 -1.00 -0.91 7.49
C LEU A 252 -0.91 -1.90 6.34
N ASP A 253 -2.02 -2.59 6.06
CA ASP A 253 -2.27 -3.29 4.80
C ASP A 253 -2.73 -2.30 3.71
N ASN A 254 -1.89 -1.92 2.74
CA ASN A 254 -0.47 -2.26 2.61
C ASN A 254 0.46 -1.04 2.54
N LEU A 255 0.03 0.09 3.11
CA LEU A 255 0.88 1.29 3.18
C LEU A 255 2.16 1.07 4.00
N SER A 256 2.19 0.04 4.85
CA SER A 256 3.43 -0.37 5.53
C SER A 256 4.51 -0.84 4.55
N SER A 257 4.15 -1.57 3.50
CA SER A 257 5.09 -1.97 2.45
C SER A 257 5.41 -0.81 1.52
N VAL A 258 4.42 -0.01 1.10
CA VAL A 258 4.64 1.18 0.24
C VAL A 258 5.65 2.13 0.90
N HIS A 259 5.49 2.41 2.19
CA HIS A 259 6.41 3.25 2.95
C HIS A 259 7.83 2.67 2.97
N ALA A 260 7.96 1.39 3.32
CA ALA A 260 9.26 0.71 3.37
C ALA A 260 9.97 0.71 2.01
N GLU A 261 9.24 0.48 0.93
CA GLU A 261 9.76 0.46 -0.43
C GLU A 261 10.18 1.86 -0.91
N VAL A 262 9.39 2.91 -0.62
CA VAL A 262 9.76 4.29 -0.95
C VAL A 262 11.04 4.69 -0.23
N GLN A 263 11.15 4.40 1.08
CA GLN A 263 12.36 4.69 1.85
C GLN A 263 13.57 3.86 1.37
N ALA A 264 13.35 2.61 0.98
CA ALA A 264 14.39 1.76 0.40
C ALA A 264 14.91 2.34 -0.92
N LEU A 265 14.03 2.78 -1.82
CA LEU A 265 14.43 3.36 -3.10
C LEU A 265 15.16 4.70 -2.93
N ILE A 266 14.73 5.55 -1.99
CA ILE A 266 15.44 6.78 -1.60
C ILE A 266 16.86 6.45 -1.11
N THR A 267 16.99 5.44 -0.24
CA THR A 267 18.30 4.98 0.26
C THR A 267 19.22 4.55 -0.88
N ILE A 268 18.69 3.89 -1.92
CA ILE A 268 19.45 3.52 -3.12
C ILE A 268 19.89 4.76 -3.91
N ALA A 269 19.01 5.74 -4.11
CA ALA A 269 19.32 6.97 -4.83
C ALA A 269 20.41 7.80 -4.14
N ASP A 270 20.41 7.85 -2.82
CA ASP A 270 21.41 8.58 -2.02
C ASP A 270 22.77 7.87 -1.95
N GLY A 271 22.88 6.65 -2.51
CA GLY A 271 24.09 5.82 -2.39
C GLY A 271 24.33 5.31 -0.96
N GLY A 272 23.31 5.36 -0.09
CA GLY A 272 23.39 4.88 1.29
C GLY A 272 23.38 3.35 1.41
N GLY A 273 23.86 2.84 2.55
CA GLY A 273 23.98 1.40 2.85
C GLY A 273 25.30 0.78 2.42
N ASP A 274 25.45 -0.54 2.59
CA ASP A 274 26.69 -1.25 2.26
C ASP A 274 26.93 -1.30 0.75
N ALA A 275 28.16 -1.00 0.33
CA ALA A 275 28.54 -0.99 -1.07
C ALA A 275 28.45 -2.38 -1.70
N ARG A 276 27.87 -2.48 -2.90
CA ARG A 276 27.87 -3.73 -3.66
C ARG A 276 29.30 -4.11 -4.03
N PRO A 277 29.74 -5.36 -3.80
CA PRO A 277 31.05 -5.80 -4.25
C PRO A 277 31.18 -5.67 -5.77
N ALA A 278 32.25 -5.01 -6.24
CA ALA A 278 32.51 -4.81 -7.68
C ALA A 278 32.59 -6.12 -8.49
N ALA A 279 32.83 -7.25 -7.83
CA ALA A 279 32.87 -8.58 -8.42
C ALA A 279 31.51 -9.10 -8.92
N GLU A 280 30.40 -8.46 -8.53
CA GLU A 280 29.04 -8.94 -8.85
C GLU A 280 28.48 -8.38 -10.17
N GLY A 281 29.27 -7.63 -10.95
CA GLY A 281 28.84 -7.04 -12.22
C GLY A 281 28.08 -5.72 -12.05
N PRO A 282 27.44 -5.20 -13.12
CA PRO A 282 26.75 -3.91 -13.08
C PRO A 282 25.56 -3.93 -12.09
N ALA A 283 25.32 -2.77 -11.47
CA ALA A 283 24.16 -2.56 -10.61
C ALA A 283 22.85 -2.79 -11.40
N PRO A 284 21.79 -3.35 -10.80
CA PRO A 284 20.53 -3.52 -11.48
C PRO A 284 19.79 -2.18 -11.54
N ILE A 285 18.75 -2.10 -12.35
CA ILE A 285 17.77 -1.02 -12.22
C ILE A 285 16.90 -1.34 -11.00
N ALA A 286 16.97 -0.50 -9.97
CA ALA A 286 16.12 -0.60 -8.79
C ALA A 286 14.77 0.05 -9.11
N LEU A 287 13.67 -0.66 -8.92
CA LEU A 287 12.33 -0.18 -9.25
C LEU A 287 11.34 -0.51 -8.14
N LEU A 288 10.47 0.45 -7.85
CA LEU A 288 9.30 0.34 -6.98
C LEU A 288 8.04 0.40 -7.82
N VAL A 289 7.04 -0.42 -7.51
CA VAL A 289 5.68 -0.33 -8.05
C VAL A 289 4.63 -0.46 -6.95
N ALA A 290 3.91 0.62 -6.70
CA ALA A 290 2.79 0.66 -5.76
C ALA A 290 1.48 0.64 -6.57
N ASN A 291 0.79 -0.51 -6.56
CA ASN A 291 -0.42 -0.75 -7.35
C ASN A 291 -1.68 -0.26 -6.61
N ASP A 292 -2.78 -0.08 -7.32
CA ASP A 292 -4.11 0.22 -6.76
C ASP A 292 -5.04 -0.99 -7.00
N HIS A 293 -6.19 -1.03 -6.36
CA HIS A 293 -7.19 -2.09 -6.55
C HIS A 293 -6.74 -3.53 -6.23
N GLU A 294 -5.73 -3.75 -5.39
CA GLU A 294 -5.35 -5.10 -4.96
C GLU A 294 -6.52 -5.82 -4.27
N GLU A 295 -7.18 -5.11 -3.37
CA GLU A 295 -8.24 -5.61 -2.49
C GLU A 295 -9.50 -6.06 -3.25
N VAL A 296 -9.61 -5.67 -4.51
CA VAL A 296 -10.71 -6.01 -5.42
C VAL A 296 -10.25 -6.86 -6.62
N GLY A 297 -9.04 -7.43 -6.54
CA GLY A 297 -8.51 -8.43 -7.48
C GLY A 297 -7.61 -7.88 -8.59
N SER A 298 -7.14 -6.63 -8.49
CA SER A 298 -6.11 -6.00 -9.34
C SER A 298 -6.42 -5.85 -10.84
N ALA A 299 -7.60 -6.26 -11.30
CA ALA A 299 -7.98 -6.30 -12.72
C ALA A 299 -8.42 -4.92 -13.26
N THR A 300 -7.56 -3.91 -13.14
CA THR A 300 -7.82 -2.52 -13.54
C THR A 300 -6.64 -1.93 -14.32
N ARG A 301 -6.75 -0.69 -14.79
CA ARG A 301 -5.65 0.00 -15.50
C ARG A 301 -4.46 0.39 -14.61
N SER A 302 -4.70 0.45 -13.29
CA SER A 302 -3.74 0.83 -12.25
C SER A 302 -3.38 -0.35 -11.33
N GLY A 303 -4.13 -1.46 -11.35
CA GLY A 303 -3.80 -2.64 -10.57
C GLY A 303 -2.71 -3.54 -11.15
N ALA A 304 -2.24 -4.49 -10.34
CA ALA A 304 -1.12 -5.37 -10.68
C ALA A 304 -1.42 -6.35 -11.83
N ALA A 305 -2.70 -6.68 -12.07
CA ALA A 305 -3.13 -7.42 -13.24
C ALA A 305 -3.35 -6.50 -14.45
N GLY A 306 -3.14 -5.20 -14.31
CA GLY A 306 -3.19 -4.17 -15.34
C GLY A 306 -1.89 -3.98 -16.11
N PRO A 307 -1.89 -3.15 -17.16
CA PRO A 307 -0.75 -3.00 -18.06
C PRO A 307 0.35 -2.09 -17.51
N PHE A 308 0.13 -1.36 -16.41
CA PHE A 308 0.99 -0.25 -15.99
C PHE A 308 2.47 -0.62 -15.84
N LEU A 309 2.76 -1.68 -15.08
CA LEU A 309 4.14 -2.14 -14.88
C LEU A 309 4.78 -2.59 -16.20
N GLU A 310 4.05 -3.36 -17.01
CA GLU A 310 4.56 -3.84 -18.30
C GLU A 310 4.84 -2.68 -19.27
N ASP A 311 3.92 -1.71 -19.36
CA ASP A 311 4.06 -0.52 -20.21
C ASP A 311 5.34 0.25 -19.87
N VAL A 312 5.58 0.50 -18.57
CA VAL A 312 6.77 1.23 -18.11
C VAL A 312 8.04 0.44 -18.41
N LEU A 313 8.08 -0.85 -18.09
CA LEU A 313 9.25 -1.70 -18.34
C LEU A 313 9.59 -1.79 -19.82
N VAL A 314 8.59 -2.01 -20.69
CA VAL A 314 8.77 -2.10 -22.15
C VAL A 314 9.32 -0.79 -22.70
N ARG A 315 8.78 0.35 -22.25
CA ARG A 315 9.22 1.68 -22.73
C ARG A 315 10.61 2.05 -22.23
N MET A 316 10.92 1.76 -20.97
CA MET A 316 12.28 1.94 -20.44
C MET A 316 13.28 1.09 -21.22
N HIS A 317 12.98 -0.19 -21.44
CA HIS A 317 13.84 -1.11 -22.20
C HIS A 317 14.08 -0.62 -23.64
N ALA A 318 13.03 -0.16 -24.32
CA ALA A 318 13.15 0.41 -25.66
C ALA A 318 13.99 1.71 -25.67
N ALA A 319 13.80 2.59 -24.68
CA ALA A 319 14.58 3.82 -24.53
C ALA A 319 16.08 3.55 -24.30
N LEU A 320 16.40 2.41 -23.67
CA LEU A 320 17.77 1.90 -23.47
C LEU A 320 18.34 1.14 -24.68
N GLY A 321 17.69 1.24 -25.85
CA GLY A 321 18.16 0.63 -27.10
C GLY A 321 17.83 -0.86 -27.26
N GLY A 322 16.91 -1.37 -26.44
CA GLY A 322 16.50 -2.77 -26.44
C GLY A 322 15.45 -3.12 -27.49
N ASP A 323 15.45 -4.38 -27.88
CA ASP A 323 14.44 -5.03 -28.72
C ASP A 323 13.63 -6.08 -27.94
N GLU A 324 12.69 -6.75 -28.60
CA GLU A 324 11.84 -7.76 -27.97
C GLU A 324 12.63 -8.99 -27.47
N ALA A 325 13.69 -9.39 -28.16
CA ALA A 325 14.50 -10.54 -27.78
C ALA A 325 15.33 -10.24 -26.51
N SER A 326 15.98 -9.09 -26.48
CA SER A 326 16.70 -8.59 -25.29
C SER A 326 15.75 -8.32 -24.12
N ARG A 327 14.51 -7.88 -24.37
CA ARG A 327 13.50 -7.68 -23.31
C ARG A 327 13.21 -8.97 -22.57
N ARG A 328 12.94 -10.05 -23.30
CA ARG A 328 12.68 -11.37 -22.72
C ARG A 328 13.87 -11.89 -21.92
N ARG A 329 15.10 -11.63 -22.38
CA ARG A 329 16.33 -11.99 -21.65
C ARG A 329 16.49 -11.17 -20.37
N ALA A 330 16.21 -9.87 -20.43
CA ALA A 330 16.30 -8.98 -19.28
C ALA A 330 15.21 -9.31 -18.23
N PHE A 331 14.00 -9.67 -18.65
CA PHE A 331 12.95 -10.15 -17.74
C PHE A 331 13.35 -11.47 -17.08
N ALA A 332 13.93 -12.41 -17.83
CA ALA A 332 14.39 -13.68 -17.28
C ALA A 332 15.55 -13.55 -16.25
N SER A 333 16.32 -12.46 -16.27
CA SER A 333 17.38 -12.17 -15.28
C SER A 333 16.94 -11.21 -14.15
N SER A 334 15.67 -10.81 -14.17
CA SER A 334 15.08 -9.88 -13.21
C SER A 334 14.35 -10.60 -12.08
N LEU A 335 14.27 -9.94 -10.93
CA LEU A 335 13.57 -10.46 -9.76
C LEU A 335 12.54 -9.43 -9.29
N VAL A 336 11.40 -9.94 -8.81
CA VAL A 336 10.34 -9.16 -8.18
C VAL A 336 10.19 -9.60 -6.73
N LEU A 337 10.13 -8.65 -5.81
CA LEU A 337 9.77 -8.82 -4.42
C LEU A 337 8.38 -8.19 -4.21
N SER A 338 7.36 -9.02 -4.22
CA SER A 338 5.97 -8.68 -3.91
C SER A 338 5.83 -8.57 -2.39
N ALA A 339 5.84 -7.34 -1.87
CA ALA A 339 5.68 -7.05 -0.45
C ALA A 339 4.22 -6.71 -0.14
N ASP A 340 3.60 -7.59 0.62
CA ASP A 340 2.22 -7.46 1.06
C ASP A 340 2.10 -7.93 2.50
N ALA A 341 1.27 -7.31 3.33
CA ALA A 341 1.20 -7.66 4.74
C ALA A 341 0.80 -9.13 4.97
N GLY A 342 1.22 -9.72 6.08
CA GLY A 342 0.93 -11.12 6.40
C GLY A 342 0.57 -11.34 7.87
N HIS A 343 0.02 -12.51 8.18
CA HIS A 343 -0.62 -12.72 9.49
C HIS A 343 0.36 -13.23 10.55
N ALA A 344 0.54 -12.48 11.64
CA ALA A 344 1.16 -13.01 12.86
C ALA A 344 0.30 -14.13 13.46
N ALA A 345 0.95 -15.09 14.12
CA ALA A 345 0.25 -16.09 14.91
C ALA A 345 -0.56 -15.42 16.03
N HIS A 346 -1.89 -15.47 15.93
CA HIS A 346 -2.76 -14.74 16.86
C HIS A 346 -2.83 -15.46 18.22
N PRO A 347 -2.54 -14.79 19.36
CA PRO A 347 -2.48 -15.45 20.66
C PRO A 347 -3.82 -16.03 21.14
N ASN A 348 -4.94 -15.39 20.76
CA ASN A 348 -6.30 -15.85 21.10
C ASN A 348 -6.92 -16.81 20.08
N TYR A 349 -6.26 -17.04 18.93
CA TYR A 349 -6.72 -17.97 17.89
C TYR A 349 -5.53 -18.79 17.35
N PRO A 350 -4.73 -19.42 18.23
CA PRO A 350 -3.50 -20.08 17.84
C PRO A 350 -3.71 -21.24 16.86
N GLU A 351 -4.91 -21.84 16.85
CA GLU A 351 -5.33 -22.93 15.99
C GLU A 351 -5.54 -22.52 14.52
N ARG A 352 -5.46 -21.21 14.20
CA ARG A 352 -5.65 -20.69 12.84
C ARG A 352 -4.37 -20.68 11.99
N HIS A 353 -3.21 -20.90 12.59
CA HIS A 353 -1.92 -20.96 11.91
C HIS A 353 -1.42 -22.40 11.77
N ASP A 354 -0.43 -22.59 10.89
CA ASP A 354 0.33 -23.85 10.84
C ASP A 354 0.91 -24.19 12.22
N PRO A 355 0.93 -25.47 12.64
CA PRO A 355 1.41 -25.87 13.96
C PRO A 355 2.88 -25.52 14.22
N VAL A 356 3.71 -25.39 13.19
CA VAL A 356 5.16 -25.17 13.31
C VAL A 356 5.56 -23.79 12.79
N THR A 357 5.03 -23.40 11.63
CA THR A 357 5.38 -22.16 10.93
C THR A 357 4.48 -21.03 11.42
N ARG A 358 4.97 -20.30 12.43
CA ARG A 358 4.16 -19.35 13.20
C ARG A 358 4.88 -17.99 13.25
N PRO A 359 4.67 -17.11 12.26
CA PRO A 359 5.28 -15.78 12.26
C PRO A 359 4.93 -14.99 13.52
N GLN A 360 5.91 -14.26 14.04
CA GLN A 360 5.78 -13.43 15.24
C GLN A 360 5.96 -11.96 14.87
N LEU A 361 5.23 -11.09 15.56
CA LEU A 361 5.49 -9.65 15.55
C LEU A 361 6.93 -9.38 15.98
N GLY A 362 7.65 -8.51 15.26
CA GLY A 362 9.04 -8.15 15.57
C GLY A 362 10.07 -9.20 15.17
N GLY A 363 9.65 -10.31 14.56
CA GLY A 363 10.54 -11.35 14.06
C GLY A 363 11.12 -11.07 12.68
N GLY A 364 10.81 -9.90 12.09
CA GLY A 364 11.22 -9.51 10.75
C GLY A 364 10.27 -9.98 9.65
N PRO A 365 10.55 -9.61 8.38
CA PRO A 365 9.67 -9.88 7.25
C PRO A 365 9.39 -11.37 7.09
N MET A 366 8.14 -11.71 6.77
CA MET A 366 7.76 -13.08 6.50
C MET A 366 7.86 -13.40 5.02
N LEU A 367 8.53 -14.50 4.69
CA LEU A 367 8.57 -15.10 3.37
C LEU A 367 7.36 -16.01 3.21
N LYS A 368 6.44 -15.64 2.32
CA LYS A 368 5.15 -16.31 2.14
C LYS A 368 5.29 -17.41 1.09
N ILE A 369 4.93 -18.64 1.45
CA ILE A 369 5.07 -19.82 0.60
C ILE A 369 3.72 -20.55 0.54
N ASN A 370 3.26 -20.88 -0.66
CA ASN A 370 2.02 -21.64 -0.84
C ASN A 370 2.09 -22.54 -2.08
N ALA A 371 1.88 -23.84 -1.89
CA ALA A 371 1.97 -24.84 -2.96
C ALA A 371 0.91 -24.67 -4.07
N GLN A 372 -0.20 -23.96 -3.80
CA GLN A 372 -1.24 -23.65 -4.77
C GLN A 372 -0.99 -22.33 -5.52
N GLN A 373 0.22 -21.75 -5.40
CA GLN A 373 0.61 -20.51 -6.06
C GLN A 373 -0.29 -19.31 -5.69
N ARG A 374 -0.80 -19.30 -4.46
CA ARG A 374 -1.39 -18.10 -3.84
C ARG A 374 -0.33 -17.04 -3.52
N TYR A 375 0.91 -17.50 -3.41
CA TYR A 375 2.14 -16.73 -3.37
C TYR A 375 3.08 -17.34 -4.44
N ALA A 376 3.82 -16.50 -5.17
CA ALA A 376 4.69 -16.90 -6.27
C ALA A 376 6.05 -17.47 -5.82
N THR A 377 6.37 -17.36 -4.54
CA THR A 377 7.65 -17.78 -3.96
C THR A 377 7.97 -19.25 -4.25
N ASP A 378 9.12 -19.47 -4.89
CA ASP A 378 9.71 -20.80 -5.13
C ASP A 378 11.10 -20.93 -4.47
N ALA A 379 11.78 -22.06 -4.70
CA ALA A 379 13.09 -22.33 -4.11
C ALA A 379 14.17 -21.31 -4.51
N VAL A 380 14.13 -20.80 -5.74
CA VAL A 380 15.09 -19.79 -6.23
C VAL A 380 14.80 -18.45 -5.55
N GLY A 381 13.52 -18.09 -5.45
CA GLY A 381 13.07 -16.91 -4.74
C GLY A 381 13.43 -16.91 -3.26
N ILE A 382 13.28 -18.05 -2.58
CA ILE A 382 13.69 -18.22 -1.18
C ILE A 382 15.18 -17.91 -1.01
N ALA A 383 16.04 -18.48 -1.86
CA ALA A 383 17.48 -18.26 -1.79
C ALA A 383 17.86 -16.78 -2.02
N ALA A 384 17.21 -16.13 -2.99
CA ALA A 384 17.45 -14.72 -3.30
C ALA A 384 17.07 -13.79 -2.13
N PHE A 385 15.91 -14.03 -1.51
CA PHE A 385 15.47 -13.21 -0.38
C PHE A 385 16.30 -13.46 0.89
N ALA A 386 16.62 -14.72 1.19
CA ALA A 386 17.50 -15.06 2.31
C ALA A 386 18.86 -14.35 2.18
N ALA A 387 19.47 -14.36 0.98
CA ALA A 387 20.72 -13.66 0.73
C ALA A 387 20.60 -12.14 0.95
N ALA A 388 19.49 -11.52 0.54
CA ALA A 388 19.25 -10.09 0.78
C ALA A 388 19.13 -9.78 2.28
N CYS A 389 18.39 -10.60 3.03
CA CYS A 389 18.25 -10.47 4.48
C CYS A 389 19.59 -10.67 5.22
N GLU A 390 20.38 -11.68 4.83
CA GLU A 390 21.71 -11.94 5.38
C GLU A 390 22.66 -10.75 5.19
N ARG A 391 22.70 -10.17 3.98
CA ARG A 391 23.48 -8.96 3.71
C ARG A 391 23.03 -7.77 4.56
N ALA A 392 21.72 -7.64 4.79
CA ALA A 392 21.17 -6.56 5.60
C ALA A 392 21.30 -6.79 7.12
N GLY A 393 21.70 -7.99 7.56
CA GLY A 393 21.63 -8.39 8.97
C GLY A 393 20.20 -8.44 9.51
N VAL A 394 19.21 -8.66 8.63
CA VAL A 394 17.77 -8.67 8.96
C VAL A 394 17.31 -10.10 9.20
N PRO A 395 16.65 -10.40 10.34
CA PRO A 395 15.98 -11.68 10.51
C PRO A 395 14.78 -11.78 9.56
N HIS A 396 14.50 -12.97 9.05
CA HIS A 396 13.28 -13.24 8.31
C HIS A 396 12.61 -14.51 8.84
N GLN A 397 11.32 -14.64 8.55
CA GLN A 397 10.49 -15.75 9.00
C GLN A 397 9.86 -16.44 7.79
N HIS A 398 9.34 -17.65 7.98
CA HIS A 398 8.51 -18.29 6.96
C HIS A 398 7.04 -18.19 7.33
N PHE A 399 6.19 -18.10 6.32
CA PHE A 399 4.75 -18.24 6.44
C PHE A 399 4.25 -19.30 5.44
N VAL A 400 3.45 -20.23 5.95
CA VAL A 400 2.63 -21.15 5.15
C VAL A 400 1.22 -21.15 5.70
N SER A 401 0.23 -21.32 4.82
CA SER A 401 -1.18 -21.43 5.22
C SER A 401 -1.45 -22.76 5.90
N HIS A 402 -2.37 -22.77 6.88
CA HIS A 402 -2.91 -24.01 7.43
C HIS A 402 -3.68 -24.78 6.33
N ASN A 403 -3.34 -26.04 6.06
CA ASN A 403 -3.89 -26.80 4.92
C ASN A 403 -5.43 -26.89 4.84
N ALA A 404 -6.12 -26.85 5.98
CA ALA A 404 -7.59 -26.84 6.02
C ALA A 404 -8.26 -25.46 5.79
N MET A 405 -7.47 -24.41 5.59
CA MET A 405 -7.96 -23.03 5.41
C MET A 405 -7.32 -22.43 4.16
N PRO A 406 -8.14 -21.97 3.18
CA PRO A 406 -7.60 -21.25 2.03
C PRO A 406 -6.99 -19.92 2.47
N CYS A 407 -5.95 -19.47 1.78
CA CYS A 407 -5.36 -18.14 1.97
C CYS A 407 -5.76 -17.18 0.83
N GLY A 408 -5.66 -15.88 1.11
CA GLY A 408 -5.70 -14.82 0.10
C GLY A 408 -4.62 -15.02 -0.98
N SER A 409 -4.75 -14.28 -2.08
CA SER A 409 -3.67 -14.12 -3.05
C SER A 409 -3.02 -12.77 -2.82
N THR A 410 -1.93 -12.48 -3.51
CA THR A 410 -1.30 -11.15 -3.57
C THR A 410 -1.16 -10.70 -5.02
N ILE A 411 -0.49 -9.56 -5.23
CA ILE A 411 0.01 -9.14 -6.54
C ILE A 411 1.06 -10.10 -7.13
N GLY A 412 1.76 -10.88 -6.31
CA GLY A 412 2.92 -11.69 -6.69
C GLY A 412 2.61 -12.66 -7.85
N PRO A 413 1.63 -13.58 -7.71
CA PRO A 413 1.21 -14.46 -8.79
C PRO A 413 0.72 -13.74 -10.05
N LEU A 414 0.09 -12.56 -9.90
CA LEU A 414 -0.37 -11.75 -11.03
C LEU A 414 0.81 -11.18 -11.81
N THR A 415 1.79 -10.59 -11.12
CA THR A 415 3.02 -10.06 -11.71
C THR A 415 3.84 -11.17 -12.37
N ALA A 416 3.98 -12.32 -11.71
CA ALA A 416 4.67 -13.48 -12.27
C ALA A 416 3.99 -13.98 -13.55
N THR A 417 2.65 -14.05 -13.56
CA THR A 417 1.87 -14.47 -14.74
C THR A 417 2.04 -13.50 -15.90
N ARG A 418 2.01 -12.18 -15.63
CA ARG A 418 2.10 -11.15 -16.67
C ARG A 418 3.51 -11.02 -17.25
N LEU A 419 4.54 -11.06 -16.40
CA LEU A 419 5.91 -10.72 -16.81
C LEU A 419 6.83 -11.92 -16.97
N GLY A 420 6.49 -13.06 -16.37
CA GLY A 420 7.37 -14.25 -16.36
C GLY A 420 8.65 -14.07 -15.54
N MET A 421 8.72 -13.07 -14.67
CA MET A 421 9.85 -12.83 -13.77
C MET A 421 9.73 -13.70 -12.51
N THR A 422 10.86 -14.17 -11.99
CA THR A 422 10.90 -14.81 -10.66
C THR A 422 10.38 -13.82 -9.63
N THR A 423 9.29 -14.18 -8.97
CA THR A 423 8.57 -13.31 -8.03
C THR A 423 8.55 -13.95 -6.66
N ILE A 424 8.84 -13.16 -5.64
CA ILE A 424 8.98 -13.58 -4.24
C ILE A 424 7.95 -12.81 -3.45
N ASP A 425 7.07 -13.50 -2.74
CA ASP A 425 6.11 -12.88 -1.83
C ASP A 425 6.69 -12.80 -0.42
N VAL A 426 6.74 -11.58 0.09
CA VAL A 426 7.13 -11.27 1.46
C VAL A 426 6.09 -10.37 2.12
N GLY A 427 6.25 -10.11 3.41
CA GLY A 427 5.33 -9.23 4.11
C GLY A 427 5.79 -8.75 5.45
N LEU A 428 5.30 -7.57 5.82
CA LEU A 428 5.29 -7.14 7.20
C LEU A 428 4.27 -7.95 8.00
N THR A 429 4.57 -8.23 9.28
CA THR A 429 3.69 -9.04 10.13
C THR A 429 2.64 -8.19 10.82
N LEU A 430 1.35 -8.50 10.60
CA LEU A 430 0.19 -7.81 11.17
C LEU A 430 -0.66 -8.73 12.05
N LEU A 431 -1.34 -8.11 13.01
CA LEU A 431 -2.60 -8.62 13.56
C LEU A 431 -3.76 -7.73 13.08
N SER A 432 -4.96 -8.31 13.08
CA SER A 432 -6.21 -7.62 12.72
C SER A 432 -6.22 -7.03 11.30
N MET A 433 -5.53 -7.67 10.35
CA MET A 433 -5.53 -7.29 8.93
C MET A 433 -6.95 -7.07 8.38
N HIS A 434 -7.13 -6.03 7.56
CA HIS A 434 -8.42 -5.52 7.04
C HIS A 434 -9.36 -4.88 8.10
N SER A 435 -8.88 -4.66 9.33
CA SER A 435 -9.57 -3.82 10.32
C SER A 435 -9.45 -2.35 9.94
N ALA A 436 -10.43 -1.53 10.34
CA ALA A 436 -10.29 -0.07 10.31
C ALA A 436 -9.07 0.41 11.14
N ARG A 437 -8.59 -0.43 12.07
CA ARG A 437 -7.37 -0.20 12.85
C ARG A 437 -6.64 -1.52 13.09
N GLU A 438 -5.53 -1.69 12.38
CA GLU A 438 -4.64 -2.85 12.39
C GLU A 438 -3.49 -2.62 13.36
N MET A 439 -2.64 -3.63 13.57
CA MET A 439 -1.42 -3.44 14.36
C MET A 439 -0.22 -4.23 13.85
N CYS A 440 0.97 -3.67 14.08
CA CYS A 440 2.27 -4.31 13.85
C CYS A 440 3.23 -4.08 15.03
N ALA A 441 4.40 -4.74 15.00
CA ALA A 441 5.49 -4.43 15.91
C ALA A 441 6.26 -3.19 15.43
N THR A 442 6.69 -2.36 16.35
CA THR A 442 7.50 -1.15 16.08
C THR A 442 8.85 -1.47 15.41
N ALA A 443 9.33 -2.71 15.47
CA ALA A 443 10.56 -3.13 14.79
C ALA A 443 10.36 -3.44 13.30
N ASP A 444 9.19 -3.95 12.92
CA ASP A 444 9.00 -4.58 11.60
C ASP A 444 9.10 -3.59 10.41
N PRO A 445 8.62 -2.32 10.50
CA PRO A 445 8.78 -1.37 9.39
C PRO A 445 10.24 -1.14 8.99
N LEU A 446 11.13 -0.97 9.98
CA LEU A 446 12.57 -0.80 9.73
C LEU A 446 13.19 -2.05 9.11
N LEU A 447 12.82 -3.23 9.59
CA LEU A 447 13.35 -4.50 9.09
C LEU A 447 12.92 -4.74 7.63
N LEU A 448 11.67 -4.43 7.28
CA LEU A 448 11.19 -4.52 5.90
C LEU A 448 11.92 -3.51 4.99
N GLN A 449 12.06 -2.25 5.43
CA GLN A 449 12.81 -1.23 4.69
C GLN A 449 14.24 -1.69 4.38
N GLN A 450 14.94 -2.25 5.37
CA GLN A 450 16.31 -2.75 5.20
C GLN A 450 16.39 -3.94 4.25
N ALA A 451 15.46 -4.89 4.33
CA ALA A 451 15.38 -6.01 3.41
C ALA A 451 15.10 -5.57 1.97
N CYS A 452 14.15 -4.65 1.76
CA CYS A 452 13.84 -4.09 0.45
C CYS A 452 15.05 -3.35 -0.15
N ALA A 453 15.77 -2.55 0.65
CA ALA A 453 16.97 -1.86 0.18
C ALA A 453 18.08 -2.84 -0.22
N ALA A 454 18.32 -3.90 0.57
CA ALA A 454 19.31 -4.92 0.23
C ALA A 454 18.93 -5.76 -0.99
N PHE A 455 17.63 -5.99 -1.23
CA PHE A 455 17.13 -6.64 -2.43
C PHE A 455 17.29 -5.76 -3.68
N LEU A 456 16.93 -4.48 -3.60
CA LEU A 456 17.04 -3.52 -4.70
C LEU A 456 18.50 -3.30 -5.15
N ARG A 457 19.46 -3.36 -4.22
CA ARG A 457 20.88 -3.18 -4.51
C ARG A 457 21.46 -4.31 -5.38
N GLY A 458 20.82 -5.48 -5.39
CA GLY A 458 21.32 -6.71 -6.01
C GLY A 458 21.96 -7.63 -4.99
#